data_AF-A0A929C0K5-F1
#
_entry.id   AF-A0A929C0K5-F1
#
_cell.length_a   1.000
_cell.length_b   1.000
_cell.length_c   1.000
_cell.angle_alpha   90.00
_cell.angle_beta   90.00
_cell.angle_gamma   90.00
#
_symmetry.space_group_name_H-M   'P 1'
#
loop_
_entity.id
_entity.type
_entity.pdbx_description
1 polymer ?
#
loop_
_entity_poly.entity_id
_entity_poly.type
_entity_poly.pdbx_seq_one_letter_code
_entity_poly.pdbx_strand_id
1 'polypeptide(L)'
;MTSPLTELEVKGKAVKAASRRMAYLSTDVKNKALCNIAADLLARKDEILEANRIDYQAGEASGMGTAMLDRLMLSTERLEAIAQDVLTVAALPDPVGEVFDMRTLPNGLQLGRKRVPLGVIGAIYESRPNVTIDISALCLKSGNAIILRGGKEAIHSSSALARVVQQAATKAGIPDGAVQFIENTDRALVGQLLKMNGVIDLIIPRGGAGLIEFVTENAAMPVVSGGIGVCHTYVDRSANLDKAVAIAYNAKVQRPTVCNALDTLLVHADIAERYLPLVAAEWAKAGVEMHCDERALAILKPGPSLKLVPATAEDWGKEFLSLVAAIRVVDSLDEALE
;
A
#
# COMPACT_ATOMS: atom_id res chain seq x y z
N MET A 1 25.88 -21.57 -8.74
CA MET A 1 24.60 -20.85 -8.75
C MET A 1 23.52 -21.87 -8.46
N THR A 2 22.83 -21.76 -7.32
CA THR A 2 21.62 -22.55 -7.03
C THR A 2 20.57 -22.23 -8.10
N SER A 3 19.84 -23.23 -8.59
CA SER A 3 18.77 -22.96 -9.55
C SER A 3 17.70 -22.05 -8.92
N PRO A 4 16.96 -21.25 -9.71
CA PRO A 4 15.90 -20.37 -9.18
C PRO A 4 14.88 -21.14 -8.31
N LEU A 5 14.51 -22.34 -8.75
CA LEU A 5 13.61 -23.26 -8.03
C LEU A 5 14.20 -23.67 -6.68
N THR A 6 15.51 -23.90 -6.62
CA THR A 6 16.20 -24.31 -5.39
C THR A 6 16.19 -23.19 -4.34
N GLU A 7 16.34 -21.92 -4.74
CA GLU A 7 16.26 -20.79 -3.81
C GLU A 7 14.88 -20.70 -3.15
N LEU A 8 13.83 -20.73 -3.97
CA LEU A 8 12.45 -20.59 -3.52
C LEU A 8 12.05 -21.73 -2.57
N GLU A 9 12.42 -22.96 -2.88
CA GLU A 9 12.16 -24.12 -2.01
C GLU A 9 12.89 -24.02 -0.67
N VAL A 10 14.16 -23.62 -0.67
CA VAL A 10 14.96 -23.47 0.55
C VAL A 10 14.38 -22.37 1.44
N LYS A 11 14.10 -21.19 0.87
CA LYS A 11 13.49 -20.07 1.60
C LYS A 11 12.08 -20.42 2.08
N GLY A 12 11.30 -21.13 1.27
CA GLY A 12 9.97 -21.63 1.63
C GLY A 12 9.99 -22.58 2.83
N LYS A 13 10.92 -23.54 2.87
CA LYS A 13 11.10 -24.45 4.01
C LYS A 13 11.52 -23.69 5.27
N ALA A 14 12.47 -22.76 5.14
CA ALA A 14 12.96 -21.96 6.26
C ALA A 14 11.85 -21.09 6.87
N VAL A 15 11.10 -20.36 6.04
CA VAL A 15 10.03 -19.48 6.53
C VAL A 15 8.88 -20.27 7.17
N LYS A 16 8.51 -21.44 6.62
CA LYS A 16 7.48 -22.29 7.23
C LYS A 16 7.93 -22.82 8.58
N ALA A 17 9.18 -23.26 8.70
CA ALA A 17 9.74 -23.73 9.97
C ALA A 17 9.76 -22.61 11.03
N ALA A 18 10.16 -21.39 10.64
CA ALA A 18 10.20 -20.23 11.53
C ALA A 18 8.80 -19.78 11.98
N SER A 19 7.80 -19.82 11.09
CA SER A 19 6.41 -19.37 11.38
C SER A 19 5.81 -20.05 12.62
N ARG A 20 6.09 -21.34 12.82
CA ARG A 20 5.61 -22.08 13.99
C ARG A 20 6.15 -21.54 15.30
N ARG A 21 7.41 -21.07 15.30
CA ARG A 21 8.06 -20.48 16.47
C ARG A 21 7.61 -19.03 16.67
N MET A 22 7.35 -18.29 15.60
CA MET A 22 6.84 -16.92 15.65
C MET A 22 5.56 -16.78 16.49
N ALA A 23 4.66 -17.78 16.40
CA ALA A 23 3.40 -17.79 17.12
C ALA A 23 3.51 -17.84 18.66
N TYR A 24 4.69 -18.20 19.19
CA TYR A 24 4.93 -18.32 20.64
C TYR A 24 5.84 -17.21 21.19
N LEU A 25 6.27 -16.27 20.36
CA LEU A 25 7.15 -15.19 20.81
C LEU A 25 6.40 -14.19 21.68
N SER A 26 7.06 -13.74 22.75
CA SER A 26 6.54 -12.66 23.58
C SER A 26 6.52 -11.33 22.83
N THR A 27 5.65 -10.43 23.27
CA THR A 27 5.60 -9.05 22.80
C THR A 27 6.96 -8.36 22.93
N ASP A 28 7.70 -8.62 24.00
CA ASP A 28 9.02 -8.03 24.24
C ASP A 28 10.04 -8.42 23.17
N VAL A 29 10.08 -9.69 22.77
CA VAL A 29 10.99 -10.15 21.70
C VAL A 29 10.64 -9.49 20.37
N LYS A 30 9.34 -9.41 20.04
CA LYS A 30 8.85 -8.78 18.81
C LYS A 30 9.16 -7.28 18.80
N ASN A 31 8.89 -6.58 19.90
CA ASN A 31 9.17 -5.15 20.03
C ASN A 31 10.68 -4.85 20.00
N LYS A 32 11.50 -5.67 20.66
CA LYS A 32 12.96 -5.56 20.60
C LYS A 32 13.48 -5.72 19.18
N ALA A 33 12.92 -6.63 18.39
CA ALA A 33 13.26 -6.77 16.98
C ALA A 33 12.97 -5.49 16.19
N LEU A 34 11.80 -4.89 16.40
CA LEU A 34 11.41 -3.64 15.73
C LEU A 34 12.29 -2.46 16.15
N CYS A 35 12.60 -2.32 17.44
CA CYS A 35 13.54 -1.30 17.92
C CYS A 35 14.95 -1.49 17.31
N ASN A 36 15.43 -2.73 17.23
CA ASN A 36 16.71 -3.03 16.58
C ASN A 36 16.67 -2.68 15.09
N ILE A 37 15.57 -2.95 14.38
CA ILE A 37 15.42 -2.62 12.96
C ILE A 37 15.52 -1.10 12.77
N ALA A 38 14.79 -0.32 13.57
CA ALA A 38 14.84 1.14 13.51
C ALA A 38 16.26 1.67 13.75
N ALA A 39 16.97 1.14 14.75
CA ALA A 39 18.35 1.52 15.04
C ALA A 39 19.34 1.11 13.92
N ASP A 40 19.25 -0.13 13.44
CA ASP A 40 20.16 -0.67 12.42
C ASP A 40 19.95 0.01 11.06
N LEU A 41 18.72 0.48 10.73
CA LEU A 41 18.44 1.29 9.55
C LEU A 41 19.25 2.59 9.54
N LEU A 42 19.31 3.29 10.68
CA LEU A 42 20.04 4.55 10.81
C LEU A 42 21.56 4.31 10.89
N ALA A 43 21.98 3.28 11.61
CA ALA A 43 23.39 2.92 11.75
C ALA A 43 24.02 2.46 10.42
N ARG A 44 23.23 1.88 9.52
CA ARG A 44 23.68 1.37 8.21
C ARG A 44 23.16 2.20 7.03
N LYS A 45 22.73 3.43 7.28
CA LYS A 45 22.12 4.30 6.25
C LYS A 45 23.01 4.45 5.01
N ASP A 46 24.33 4.60 5.18
CA ASP A 46 25.25 4.82 4.07
C ASP A 46 25.32 3.59 3.14
N GLU A 47 25.29 2.37 3.70
CA GLU A 47 25.22 1.13 2.92
C GLU A 47 23.91 1.04 2.13
N ILE A 48 22.79 1.42 2.75
CA ILE A 48 21.46 1.37 2.14
C ILE A 48 21.34 2.40 1.02
N LEU A 49 21.81 3.63 1.25
CA LEU A 49 21.76 4.71 0.28
C LEU A 49 22.68 4.43 -0.91
N GLU A 50 23.85 3.82 -0.69
CA GLU A 50 24.72 3.40 -1.78
C GLU A 50 24.08 2.31 -2.64
N ALA A 51 23.42 1.32 -2.01
CA ALA A 51 22.64 0.32 -2.73
C ALA A 51 21.50 0.96 -3.54
N ASN A 52 20.82 1.96 -2.97
CA ASN A 52 19.77 2.70 -3.66
C ASN A 52 20.27 3.55 -4.83
N ARG A 53 21.46 4.14 -4.70
CA ARG A 53 22.09 4.91 -5.77
C ARG A 53 22.32 4.04 -7.01
N ILE A 54 22.73 2.79 -6.84
CA ILE A 54 22.91 1.83 -7.94
C ILE A 54 21.57 1.57 -8.64
N ASP A 55 20.53 1.24 -7.88
CA ASP A 55 19.17 1.01 -8.42
C ASP A 55 18.64 2.26 -9.15
N TYR A 56 18.79 3.44 -8.54
CA TYR A 56 18.31 4.71 -9.10
C TYR A 56 18.99 5.05 -10.42
N GLN A 57 20.32 4.92 -10.50
CA GLN A 57 21.08 5.15 -11.72
C GLN A 57 20.70 4.16 -12.83
N ALA A 58 20.50 2.88 -12.49
CA ALA A 58 20.03 1.89 -13.45
C ALA A 58 18.61 2.20 -13.94
N GLY A 59 17.72 2.65 -13.04
CA GLY A 59 16.38 3.12 -13.37
C GLY A 59 16.40 4.29 -14.35
N GLU A 60 17.18 5.32 -14.04
CA GLU A 60 17.35 6.51 -14.88
C GLU A 60 17.89 6.15 -16.27
N ALA A 61 18.97 5.34 -16.33
CA ALA A 61 19.56 4.87 -17.59
C ALA A 61 18.60 4.01 -18.43
N SER A 62 17.64 3.33 -17.80
CA SER A 62 16.62 2.53 -18.49
C SER A 62 15.41 3.36 -19.00
N GLY A 63 15.38 4.67 -18.74
CA GLY A 63 14.28 5.54 -19.13
C GLY A 63 13.06 5.43 -18.21
N MET A 64 13.25 5.03 -16.94
CA MET A 64 12.18 4.95 -15.96
C MET A 64 11.51 6.31 -15.74
N GLY A 65 10.17 6.34 -15.72
CA GLY A 65 9.42 7.58 -15.52
C GLY A 65 9.69 8.23 -14.16
N THR A 66 9.62 9.56 -14.10
CA THR A 66 9.92 10.37 -12.91
C THR A 66 9.16 9.93 -11.66
N ALA A 67 7.87 9.58 -11.79
CA ALA A 67 7.05 9.10 -10.67
C ALA A 67 7.51 7.74 -10.13
N MET A 68 8.10 6.87 -10.96
CA MET A 68 8.64 5.58 -10.52
C MET A 68 10.03 5.74 -9.89
N LEU A 69 10.86 6.64 -10.44
CA LEU A 69 12.12 7.04 -9.83
C LEU A 69 11.92 7.65 -8.43
N ASP A 70 10.92 8.53 -8.26
CA ASP A 70 10.59 9.08 -6.95
C ASP A 70 10.17 7.99 -5.95
N ARG A 71 9.40 6.98 -6.38
CA ARG A 71 9.03 5.84 -5.52
C ARG A 71 10.23 4.97 -5.14
N LEU A 72 11.21 4.85 -6.03
CA LEU A 72 12.43 4.08 -5.83
C LEU A 72 13.42 4.78 -4.90
N MET A 73 13.46 6.10 -4.91
CA MET A 73 14.45 6.90 -4.21
C MET A 73 14.38 6.74 -2.67
N LEU A 74 15.53 6.48 -2.05
CA LEU A 74 15.75 6.60 -0.63
C LEU A 74 16.62 7.82 -0.34
N SER A 75 16.34 8.49 0.77
CA SER A 75 17.14 9.58 1.31
C SER A 75 17.32 9.37 2.82
N THR A 76 18.19 10.16 3.44
CA THR A 76 18.37 10.11 4.90
C THR A 76 17.06 10.38 5.62
N GLU A 77 16.31 11.40 5.18
CA GLU A 77 15.03 11.80 5.76
C GLU A 77 13.98 10.69 5.58
N ARG A 78 13.98 10.01 4.42
CA ARG A 78 13.08 8.86 4.19
C ARG A 78 13.44 7.68 5.09
N LEU A 79 14.72 7.40 5.32
CA LEU A 79 15.14 6.33 6.24
C LEU A 79 14.81 6.66 7.69
N GLU A 80 14.94 7.91 8.10
CA GLU A 80 14.51 8.39 9.42
C GLU A 80 13.00 8.24 9.61
N ALA A 81 12.21 8.62 8.60
CA ALA A 81 10.77 8.40 8.62
C ALA A 81 10.41 6.90 8.72
N ILE A 82 11.05 6.05 7.91
CA ILE A 82 10.83 4.59 7.95
C ILE A 82 11.20 4.02 9.34
N ALA A 83 12.32 4.45 9.92
CA ALA A 83 12.71 4.02 11.27
C ALA A 83 11.67 4.46 12.33
N GLN A 84 11.14 5.67 12.22
CA GLN A 84 10.09 6.17 13.10
C GLN A 84 8.77 5.42 12.92
N ASP A 85 8.42 5.03 11.70
CA ASP A 85 7.24 4.20 11.42
C ASP A 85 7.37 2.81 12.06
N VAL A 86 8.57 2.20 12.00
CA VAL A 86 8.85 0.93 12.70
C VAL A 86 8.68 1.07 14.21
N LEU A 87 9.14 2.18 14.82
CA LEU A 87 8.92 2.45 16.24
C LEU A 87 7.45 2.64 16.57
N THR A 88 6.69 3.27 15.67
CA THR A 88 5.23 3.41 15.81
C THR A 88 4.57 2.03 15.82
N VAL A 89 4.95 1.12 14.94
CA VAL A 89 4.49 -0.28 14.93
C VAL A 89 4.87 -1.01 16.23
N ALA A 90 6.07 -0.77 16.76
CA ALA A 90 6.51 -1.37 18.02
C ALA A 90 5.61 -0.95 19.20
N ALA A 91 5.16 0.31 19.21
CA ALA A 91 4.28 0.87 20.23
C ALA A 91 2.81 0.40 20.15
N LEU A 92 2.37 -0.18 19.03
CA LEU A 92 1.01 -0.70 18.90
C LEU A 92 0.75 -1.83 19.91
N PRO A 93 -0.50 -2.04 20.35
CA PRO A 93 -0.87 -3.24 21.10
C PRO A 93 -0.53 -4.50 20.31
N ASP A 94 -0.07 -5.53 21.02
CA ASP A 94 0.18 -6.83 20.41
C ASP A 94 -1.15 -7.58 20.22
N PRO A 95 -1.56 -7.89 18.98
CA PRO A 95 -2.82 -8.60 18.75
C PRO A 95 -2.72 -10.09 19.10
N VAL A 96 -1.51 -10.64 19.22
CA VAL A 96 -1.31 -12.08 19.36
C VAL A 96 -1.65 -12.52 20.79
N GLY A 97 -2.59 -13.47 20.88
CA GLY A 97 -2.97 -14.07 22.15
C GLY A 97 -4.14 -13.40 22.87
N GLU A 98 -4.67 -12.30 22.34
CA GLU A 98 -5.90 -11.68 22.83
C GLU A 98 -7.06 -12.69 22.82
N VAL A 99 -7.75 -12.80 23.96
CA VAL A 99 -8.92 -13.67 24.12
C VAL A 99 -10.18 -12.80 24.21
N PHE A 100 -11.19 -13.12 23.41
CA PHE A 100 -12.45 -12.40 23.30
C PHE A 100 -13.63 -13.36 23.12
N ASP A 101 -14.86 -12.85 23.16
CA ASP A 101 -16.11 -13.63 23.04
C ASP A 101 -16.21 -14.81 24.04
N MET A 102 -15.76 -14.59 25.28
CA MET A 102 -15.82 -15.61 26.33
C MET A 102 -17.26 -15.85 26.82
N ARG A 103 -17.71 -17.10 26.86
CA ARG A 103 -18.99 -17.50 27.44
C ARG A 103 -18.95 -18.89 28.06
N THR A 104 -19.78 -19.11 29.08
CA THR A 104 -20.01 -20.44 29.66
C THR A 104 -21.27 -21.05 29.07
N LEU A 105 -21.15 -22.26 28.54
CA LEU A 105 -22.27 -23.02 27.98
C LEU A 105 -23.13 -23.64 29.10
N PRO A 106 -24.39 -24.04 28.83
CA PRO A 106 -25.27 -24.64 29.85
C PRO A 106 -24.71 -25.91 30.52
N ASN A 107 -23.76 -26.60 29.86
CA ASN A 107 -23.09 -27.78 30.40
C ASN A 107 -21.80 -27.46 31.18
N GLY A 108 -21.49 -26.18 31.43
CA GLY A 108 -20.30 -25.74 32.18
C GLY A 108 -19.03 -25.56 31.35
N LEU A 109 -19.02 -25.87 30.04
CA LEU A 109 -17.86 -25.62 29.18
C LEU A 109 -17.62 -24.12 28.99
N GLN A 110 -16.36 -23.70 29.10
CA GLN A 110 -15.94 -22.33 28.74
C GLN A 110 -15.53 -22.29 27.27
N LEU A 111 -16.19 -21.45 26.50
CA LEU A 111 -15.89 -21.18 25.10
C LEU A 111 -15.32 -19.76 24.98
N GLY A 112 -14.30 -19.60 24.15
CA GLY A 112 -13.75 -18.30 23.78
C GLY A 112 -13.06 -18.34 22.43
N ARG A 113 -12.73 -17.16 21.92
CA ARG A 113 -11.91 -17.00 20.71
C ARG A 113 -10.58 -16.40 21.10
N LYS A 114 -9.50 -16.86 20.45
CA LYS A 114 -8.15 -16.36 20.66
C LYS A 114 -7.57 -15.91 19.33
N ARG A 115 -7.00 -14.71 19.28
CA ARG A 115 -6.26 -14.23 18.12
C ARG A 115 -4.92 -14.96 18.01
N VAL A 116 -4.64 -15.50 16.84
CA VAL A 116 -3.37 -16.16 16.50
C VAL A 116 -2.85 -15.59 15.18
N PRO A 117 -1.53 -15.64 14.92
CA PRO A 117 -0.99 -15.24 13.63
C PRO A 117 -1.55 -16.13 12.51
N LEU A 118 -1.55 -15.60 11.29
CA LEU A 118 -1.95 -16.37 10.10
C LEU A 118 -0.92 -17.45 9.77
N GLY A 119 0.37 -17.15 9.94
CA GLY A 119 1.48 -18.06 9.66
C GLY A 119 2.55 -17.39 8.83
N VAL A 120 2.59 -17.71 7.54
CA VAL A 120 3.53 -17.14 6.56
C VAL A 120 2.79 -16.17 5.64
N ILE A 121 3.25 -14.93 5.62
CA ILE A 121 2.80 -13.91 4.66
C ILE A 121 3.81 -13.86 3.51
N GLY A 122 3.34 -13.92 2.28
CA GLY A 122 4.15 -13.58 1.13
C GLY A 122 3.81 -12.16 0.65
N ALA A 123 4.82 -11.38 0.26
CA ALA A 123 4.59 -10.07 -0.32
C ALA A 123 5.36 -9.91 -1.63
N ILE A 124 4.65 -9.45 -2.66
CA ILE A 124 5.21 -9.13 -3.97
C ILE A 124 4.99 -7.64 -4.20
N TYR A 125 6.05 -6.89 -4.47
CA TYR A 125 5.95 -5.44 -4.60
C TYR A 125 6.91 -4.88 -5.64
N GLU A 126 6.60 -3.68 -6.14
CA GLU A 126 7.35 -3.01 -7.21
C GLU A 126 7.77 -1.60 -6.81
N SER A 127 9.00 -1.25 -7.18
CA SER A 127 9.60 0.10 -7.24
C SER A 127 9.50 0.91 -5.95
N ARG A 128 9.36 0.23 -4.80
CA ARG A 128 9.19 0.84 -3.47
C ARG A 128 10.01 0.07 -2.44
N PRO A 129 11.31 0.36 -2.30
CA PRO A 129 12.17 -0.40 -1.40
C PRO A 129 11.74 -0.31 0.06
N ASN A 130 11.09 0.78 0.50
CA ASN A 130 10.55 0.94 1.85
C ASN A 130 9.56 -0.16 2.25
N VAL A 131 8.82 -0.73 1.29
CA VAL A 131 7.84 -1.80 1.52
C VAL A 131 8.49 -3.05 2.14
N THR A 132 9.78 -3.27 1.87
CA THR A 132 10.60 -4.31 2.51
C THR A 132 10.54 -4.21 4.04
N ILE A 133 10.62 -2.99 4.57
CA ILE A 133 10.61 -2.72 6.01
C ILE A 133 9.17 -2.73 6.53
N ASP A 134 8.26 -2.00 5.87
CA ASP A 134 6.90 -1.78 6.33
C ASP A 134 6.15 -3.11 6.56
N ILE A 135 6.19 -4.01 5.56
CA ILE A 135 5.49 -5.30 5.67
C ILE A 135 6.21 -6.21 6.66
N SER A 136 7.55 -6.19 6.71
CA SER A 136 8.32 -6.97 7.68
C SER A 136 7.98 -6.56 9.12
N ALA A 137 7.92 -5.26 9.40
CA ALA A 137 7.62 -4.73 10.73
C ALA A 137 6.23 -5.17 11.20
N LEU A 138 5.22 -5.03 10.33
CA LEU A 138 3.85 -5.48 10.62
C LEU A 138 3.76 -7.00 10.80
N CYS A 139 4.43 -7.78 9.97
CA CYS A 139 4.46 -9.24 10.09
C CYS A 139 5.11 -9.68 11.40
N LEU A 140 6.28 -9.13 11.73
CA LEU A 140 6.98 -9.42 12.98
C LEU A 140 6.12 -9.07 14.18
N LYS A 141 5.50 -7.89 14.22
CA LYS A 141 4.61 -7.45 15.31
C LYS A 141 3.43 -8.40 15.51
N SER A 142 2.79 -8.79 14.42
CA SER A 142 1.63 -9.69 14.39
C SER A 142 2.00 -11.18 14.52
N GLY A 143 3.28 -11.51 14.75
CA GLY A 143 3.73 -12.89 14.96
C GLY A 143 3.74 -13.75 13.70
N ASN A 144 3.77 -13.14 12.52
CA ASN A 144 3.87 -13.84 11.24
C ASN A 144 5.31 -13.89 10.73
N ALA A 145 5.68 -14.98 10.08
CA ALA A 145 6.86 -15.04 9.24
C ALA A 145 6.55 -14.46 7.85
N ILE A 146 7.57 -14.02 7.12
CA ILE A 146 7.39 -13.33 5.84
C ILE A 146 8.38 -13.80 4.77
N ILE A 147 7.88 -13.95 3.55
CA ILE A 147 8.70 -14.09 2.34
C ILE A 147 8.43 -12.93 1.37
N LEU A 148 9.49 -12.21 1.03
CA LEU A 148 9.45 -10.97 0.27
C LEU A 148 9.99 -11.21 -1.14
N ARG A 149 9.32 -10.64 -2.14
CA ARG A 149 9.81 -10.53 -3.50
C ARG A 149 9.63 -9.09 -3.99
N GLY A 150 10.73 -8.36 -4.08
CA GLY A 150 10.77 -7.02 -4.64
C GLY A 150 10.86 -7.01 -6.18
N GLY A 151 10.63 -5.85 -6.76
CA GLY A 151 10.86 -5.60 -8.18
C GLY A 151 12.36 -5.60 -8.52
N LYS A 152 12.69 -5.90 -9.77
CA LYS A 152 14.08 -5.99 -10.24
C LYS A 152 14.81 -4.64 -10.17
N GLU A 153 14.04 -3.57 -10.28
CA GLU A 153 14.47 -2.18 -10.27
C GLU A 153 14.89 -1.67 -8.89
N ALA A 154 14.51 -2.39 -7.83
CA ALA A 154 14.84 -2.04 -6.44
C ALA A 154 15.65 -3.17 -5.77
N ILE A 155 16.31 -4.02 -6.55
CA ILE A 155 16.90 -5.26 -6.05
C ILE A 155 18.02 -4.99 -5.06
N HIS A 156 18.89 -4.01 -5.33
CA HIS A 156 20.02 -3.71 -4.45
C HIS A 156 19.53 -3.11 -3.13
N SER A 157 18.60 -2.15 -3.21
CA SER A 157 17.95 -1.49 -2.07
C SER A 157 17.20 -2.49 -1.19
N SER A 158 16.33 -3.31 -1.81
CA SER A 158 15.49 -4.26 -1.08
C SER A 158 16.32 -5.37 -0.44
N SER A 159 17.39 -5.81 -1.11
CA SER A 159 18.35 -6.76 -0.52
C SER A 159 19.11 -6.16 0.67
N ALA A 160 19.53 -4.89 0.59
CA ALA A 160 20.17 -4.21 1.72
C ALA A 160 19.22 -4.07 2.92
N LEU A 161 17.99 -3.63 2.68
CA LEU A 161 16.95 -3.50 3.71
C LEU A 161 16.55 -4.85 4.31
N ALA A 162 16.39 -5.90 3.50
CA ALA A 162 16.08 -7.23 3.98
C ALA A 162 17.19 -7.78 4.90
N ARG A 163 18.46 -7.56 4.56
CA ARG A 163 19.60 -7.95 5.41
C ARG A 163 19.59 -7.22 6.75
N VAL A 164 19.24 -5.93 6.77
CA VAL A 164 19.05 -5.16 8.02
C VAL A 164 17.98 -5.81 8.89
N VAL A 165 16.81 -6.08 8.31
CA VAL A 165 15.69 -6.70 9.04
C VAL A 165 16.06 -8.06 9.60
N GLN A 166 16.64 -8.93 8.78
CA GLN A 166 17.03 -10.29 9.18
C GLN A 166 18.02 -10.26 10.35
N GLN A 167 19.06 -9.43 10.27
CA GLN A 167 20.07 -9.35 11.32
C GLN A 167 19.50 -8.75 12.62
N ALA A 168 18.74 -7.66 12.52
CA ALA A 168 18.13 -7.01 13.67
C ALA A 168 17.12 -7.92 14.40
N ALA A 169 16.30 -8.65 13.62
CA ALA A 169 15.33 -9.61 14.11
C ALA A 169 16.01 -10.78 14.82
N THR A 170 16.99 -11.43 14.19
CA THR A 170 17.69 -12.57 14.79
C THR A 170 18.44 -12.18 16.07
N LYS A 171 19.06 -10.98 16.13
CA LYS A 171 19.68 -10.44 17.36
C LYS A 171 18.68 -10.27 18.52
N ALA A 172 17.40 -10.04 18.22
CA ALA A 172 16.36 -9.90 19.24
C ALA A 172 15.80 -11.23 19.74
N GLY A 173 16.13 -12.35 19.09
CA GLY A 173 15.59 -13.68 19.39
C GLY A 173 14.47 -14.14 18.44
N ILE A 174 14.22 -13.40 17.35
CA ILE A 174 13.37 -13.90 16.27
C ILE A 174 14.06 -15.13 15.63
N PRO A 175 13.34 -16.23 15.35
CA PRO A 175 13.89 -17.40 14.70
C PRO A 175 14.54 -17.06 13.35
N ASP A 176 15.71 -17.64 13.11
CA ASP A 176 16.35 -17.52 11.79
C ASP A 176 15.41 -18.04 10.70
N GLY A 177 15.42 -17.33 9.57
CA GLY A 177 14.54 -17.58 8.44
C GLY A 177 13.09 -17.11 8.59
N ALA A 178 12.72 -16.41 9.67
CA ALA A 178 11.39 -15.78 9.80
C ALA A 178 11.15 -14.66 8.78
N VAL A 179 12.22 -14.03 8.28
CA VAL A 179 12.17 -13.02 7.21
C VAL A 179 13.03 -13.53 6.06
N GLN A 180 12.39 -13.84 4.93
CA GLN A 180 13.07 -14.27 3.71
C GLN A 180 12.88 -13.21 2.62
N PHE A 181 13.92 -13.00 1.83
CA PHE A 181 13.87 -12.17 0.63
C PHE A 181 14.40 -12.98 -0.55
N ILE A 182 13.65 -13.01 -1.65
CA ILE A 182 14.04 -13.68 -2.89
C ILE A 182 14.94 -12.73 -3.68
N GLU A 183 16.20 -13.11 -3.86
CA GLU A 183 17.22 -12.28 -4.52
C GLU A 183 17.17 -12.43 -6.05
N ASN A 184 16.69 -13.57 -6.54
CA ASN A 184 16.55 -13.79 -7.96
C ASN A 184 15.37 -12.98 -8.54
N THR A 185 15.67 -12.19 -9.57
CA THR A 185 14.73 -11.26 -10.19
C THR A 185 13.87 -11.89 -11.31
N ASP A 186 14.07 -13.17 -11.63
CA ASP A 186 13.31 -13.90 -12.64
C ASP A 186 11.80 -13.85 -12.35
N ARG A 187 11.03 -13.40 -13.35
CA ARG A 187 9.57 -13.31 -13.27
C ARG A 187 8.91 -14.68 -13.12
N ALA A 188 9.55 -15.76 -13.60
CA ALA A 188 9.03 -17.11 -13.45
C ALA A 188 8.86 -17.51 -11.98
N LEU A 189 9.66 -16.95 -11.07
CA LEU A 189 9.56 -17.21 -9.63
C LEU A 189 8.27 -16.65 -9.02
N VAL A 190 7.69 -15.59 -9.58
CA VAL A 190 6.42 -15.05 -9.09
C VAL A 190 5.33 -16.10 -9.25
N GLY A 191 5.20 -16.69 -10.45
CA GLY A 191 4.21 -17.73 -10.71
C GLY A 191 4.40 -18.99 -9.85
N GLN A 192 5.64 -19.30 -9.45
CA GLN A 192 5.91 -20.40 -8.52
C GLN A 192 5.52 -20.04 -7.09
N LEU A 193 5.89 -18.83 -6.62
CA LEU A 193 5.53 -18.32 -5.29
C LEU A 193 4.01 -18.34 -5.07
N LEU A 194 3.25 -17.95 -6.09
CA LEU A 194 1.78 -17.95 -6.08
C LEU A 194 1.16 -19.36 -5.99
N LYS A 195 1.92 -20.42 -6.27
CA LYS A 195 1.47 -21.82 -6.13
C LYS A 195 1.85 -22.44 -4.79
N MET A 196 2.56 -21.73 -3.92
CA MET A 196 3.08 -22.28 -2.65
C MET A 196 2.06 -22.21 -1.50
N ASN A 197 0.79 -22.53 -1.72
CA ASN A 197 -0.25 -22.48 -0.68
C ASN A 197 -0.05 -23.49 0.48
N GLY A 198 0.82 -24.51 0.30
CA GLY A 198 1.29 -25.36 1.40
C GLY A 198 2.29 -24.68 2.35
N VAL A 199 2.86 -23.54 1.94
CA VAL A 199 3.85 -22.77 2.70
C VAL A 199 3.28 -21.41 3.10
N ILE A 200 2.76 -20.65 2.14
CA ILE A 200 2.28 -19.27 2.28
C ILE A 200 0.79 -19.31 2.57
N ASP A 201 0.41 -18.69 3.70
CA ASP A 201 -0.96 -18.69 4.21
C ASP A 201 -1.74 -17.45 3.72
N LEU A 202 -1.04 -16.37 3.34
CA LEU A 202 -1.62 -15.16 2.72
C LEU A 202 -0.60 -14.49 1.78
N ILE A 203 -1.05 -13.98 0.62
CA ILE A 203 -0.22 -13.16 -0.28
C ILE A 203 -0.73 -11.71 -0.36
N ILE A 204 0.21 -10.75 -0.37
CA ILE A 204 -0.06 -9.31 -0.45
C ILE A 204 0.68 -8.72 -1.66
N PRO A 205 -0.01 -8.40 -2.77
CA PRO A 205 0.57 -7.63 -3.86
C PRO A 205 0.56 -6.13 -3.55
N ARG A 206 1.67 -5.43 -3.83
CA ARG A 206 1.80 -3.97 -3.73
C ARG A 206 2.49 -3.41 -4.97
N GLY A 207 1.71 -3.03 -5.98
CA GLY A 207 2.23 -2.48 -7.22
C GLY A 207 1.12 -1.84 -8.05
N GLY A 208 1.30 -1.83 -9.37
CA GLY A 208 0.24 -1.38 -10.29
C GLY A 208 -0.91 -2.38 -10.41
N ALA A 209 -2.00 -1.95 -11.06
CA ALA A 209 -3.21 -2.76 -11.28
C ALA A 209 -2.88 -4.12 -11.91
N GLY A 210 -2.02 -4.17 -12.94
CA GLY A 210 -1.67 -5.42 -13.60
C GLY A 210 -0.95 -6.44 -12.70
N LEU A 211 -0.11 -6.00 -11.75
CA LEU A 211 0.48 -6.91 -10.77
C LEU A 211 -0.58 -7.44 -9.80
N ILE A 212 -1.46 -6.56 -9.33
CA ILE A 212 -2.53 -6.90 -8.39
C ILE A 212 -3.47 -7.93 -9.03
N GLU A 213 -3.90 -7.68 -10.26
CA GLU A 213 -4.76 -8.56 -11.04
C GLU A 213 -4.07 -9.92 -11.28
N PHE A 214 -2.83 -9.91 -11.78
CA PHE A 214 -2.05 -11.14 -11.98
C PHE A 214 -1.94 -11.99 -10.71
N VAL A 215 -1.63 -11.37 -9.57
CA VAL A 215 -1.54 -12.10 -8.29
C VAL A 215 -2.91 -12.59 -7.85
N THR A 216 -3.96 -11.78 -8.00
CA THR A 216 -5.34 -12.14 -7.61
C THR A 216 -5.86 -13.34 -8.40
N GLU A 217 -5.56 -13.40 -9.70
CA GLU A 217 -6.00 -14.47 -10.59
C GLU A 217 -5.21 -15.78 -10.43
N ASN A 218 -3.93 -15.70 -10.07
CA ASN A 218 -3.01 -16.85 -10.12
C ASN A 218 -2.63 -17.42 -8.74
N ALA A 219 -2.94 -16.72 -7.64
CA ALA A 219 -2.64 -17.17 -6.29
C ALA A 219 -3.48 -18.39 -5.87
N ALA A 220 -2.81 -19.43 -5.37
CA ALA A 220 -3.43 -20.62 -4.78
C ALA A 220 -3.78 -20.45 -3.30
N MET A 221 -3.39 -19.32 -2.69
CA MET A 221 -3.68 -18.90 -1.32
C MET A 221 -4.52 -17.61 -1.33
N PRO A 222 -5.18 -17.26 -0.20
CA PRO A 222 -5.92 -16.00 -0.12
C PRO A 222 -5.03 -14.78 -0.40
N VAL A 223 -5.61 -13.78 -1.07
CA VAL A 223 -4.95 -12.54 -1.49
C VAL A 223 -5.57 -11.39 -0.71
N VAL A 224 -4.73 -10.53 -0.12
CA VAL A 224 -5.17 -9.22 0.39
C VAL A 224 -4.54 -8.14 -0.48
N SER A 225 -5.35 -7.55 -1.34
CA SER A 225 -4.98 -6.48 -2.27
C SER A 225 -5.79 -5.21 -2.02
N GLY A 226 -5.22 -4.06 -2.41
CA GLY A 226 -6.01 -2.85 -2.63
C GLY A 226 -6.65 -2.95 -4.00
N GLY A 227 -7.96 -2.68 -4.11
CA GLY A 227 -8.65 -2.60 -5.39
C GLY A 227 -8.33 -1.32 -6.16
N ILE A 228 -9.04 -1.12 -7.27
CA ILE A 228 -9.06 0.16 -8.00
C ILE A 228 -9.74 1.20 -7.11
N GLY A 229 -9.11 2.35 -6.96
CA GLY A 229 -9.53 3.38 -6.02
C GLY A 229 -10.36 4.50 -6.63
N VAL A 230 -11.48 4.19 -7.29
CA VAL A 230 -12.35 5.24 -7.89
C VAL A 230 -13.12 5.96 -6.78
N CYS A 231 -12.62 7.12 -6.37
CA CYS A 231 -13.16 7.83 -5.22
C CYS A 231 -14.16 8.92 -5.63
N HIS A 232 -15.30 8.94 -4.96
CA HIS A 232 -16.36 9.93 -5.17
C HIS A 232 -16.46 10.89 -3.99
N THR A 233 -16.74 12.16 -4.27
CA THR A 233 -17.20 13.13 -3.25
C THR A 233 -18.55 13.66 -3.69
N TYR A 234 -19.56 13.48 -2.84
CA TYR A 234 -20.89 14.03 -3.06
C TYR A 234 -21.10 15.31 -2.24
N VAL A 235 -21.55 16.37 -2.91
CA VAL A 235 -21.88 17.65 -2.29
C VAL A 235 -23.40 17.80 -2.30
N ASP A 236 -24.00 17.53 -1.15
CA ASP A 236 -25.45 17.62 -0.92
C ASP A 236 -25.94 19.07 -0.95
N ARG A 237 -27.23 19.27 -1.24
CA ARG A 237 -27.90 20.58 -1.24
C ARG A 237 -27.78 21.35 0.08
N SER A 238 -27.56 20.67 1.21
CA SER A 238 -27.41 21.27 2.55
C SER A 238 -25.95 21.56 2.92
N ALA A 239 -24.99 21.25 2.05
CA ALA A 239 -23.57 21.40 2.34
C ALA A 239 -23.18 22.86 2.57
N ASN A 240 -22.27 23.07 3.53
CA ASN A 240 -21.56 24.34 3.65
C ASN A 240 -20.54 24.45 2.50
N LEU A 241 -20.74 25.45 1.62
CA LEU A 241 -20.00 25.56 0.36
C LEU A 241 -18.49 25.73 0.58
N ASP A 242 -18.07 26.58 1.52
CA ASP A 242 -16.64 26.83 1.77
C ASP A 242 -15.93 25.56 2.25
N LYS A 243 -16.57 24.80 3.15
CA LYS A 243 -16.05 23.50 3.60
C LYS A 243 -16.01 22.49 2.46
N ALA A 244 -17.05 22.43 1.64
CA ALA A 244 -17.11 21.52 0.50
C ALA A 244 -15.98 21.79 -0.50
N VAL A 245 -15.70 23.06 -0.81
CA VAL A 245 -14.58 23.46 -1.68
C VAL A 245 -13.24 23.00 -1.07
N ALA A 246 -13.01 23.27 0.22
CA ALA A 246 -11.77 22.88 0.89
C ALA A 246 -11.55 21.36 0.90
N ILE A 247 -12.62 20.58 1.14
CA ILE A 247 -12.58 19.12 1.14
C ILE A 247 -12.29 18.60 -0.28
N ALA A 248 -13.03 19.06 -1.29
CA ALA A 248 -12.82 18.62 -2.68
C ALA A 248 -11.43 19.00 -3.21
N TYR A 249 -10.92 20.19 -2.84
CA TYR A 249 -9.56 20.61 -3.14
C TYR A 249 -8.53 19.66 -2.50
N ASN A 250 -8.64 19.41 -1.20
CA ASN A 250 -7.72 18.51 -0.51
C ASN A 250 -7.74 17.10 -1.13
N ALA A 251 -8.93 16.55 -1.34
CA ALA A 251 -9.13 15.21 -1.85
C ALA A 251 -8.55 15.01 -3.27
N LYS A 252 -8.58 16.02 -4.14
CA LYS A 252 -7.99 15.92 -5.50
C LYS A 252 -6.51 16.29 -5.53
N VAL A 253 -6.12 17.37 -4.86
CA VAL A 253 -4.85 18.07 -5.12
C VAL A 253 -3.72 17.62 -4.18
N GLN A 254 -4.01 17.16 -2.96
CA GLN A 254 -2.97 16.87 -1.97
C GLN A 254 -1.96 15.83 -2.47
N ARG A 255 -2.44 14.72 -3.02
CA ARG A 255 -1.64 13.67 -3.67
C ARG A 255 -2.46 13.03 -4.80
N PRO A 256 -2.45 13.58 -6.03
CA PRO A 256 -3.32 13.10 -7.11
C PRO A 256 -2.96 11.68 -7.61
N THR A 257 -1.79 11.14 -7.25
CA THR A 257 -1.24 9.88 -7.76
C THR A 257 -1.45 8.68 -6.81
N VAL A 258 -2.30 8.82 -5.79
CA VAL A 258 -2.69 7.75 -4.86
C VAL A 258 -4.16 7.35 -5.05
N CYS A 259 -4.49 6.11 -4.72
CA CYS A 259 -5.81 5.50 -4.97
C CYS A 259 -6.94 6.01 -4.07
N ASN A 260 -6.69 6.96 -3.16
CA ASN A 260 -7.75 7.61 -2.39
C ASN A 260 -7.98 9.07 -2.81
N ALA A 261 -7.31 9.51 -3.90
CA ALA A 261 -7.54 10.83 -4.47
C ALA A 261 -8.92 10.87 -5.13
N LEU A 262 -9.61 12.01 -5.01
CA LEU A 262 -10.93 12.21 -5.61
C LEU A 262 -10.87 12.05 -7.13
N ASP A 263 -11.68 11.16 -7.70
CA ASP A 263 -11.81 10.99 -9.15
C ASP A 263 -13.07 11.64 -9.69
N THR A 264 -14.19 11.55 -8.95
CA THR A 264 -15.49 12.09 -9.40
C THR A 264 -16.17 12.94 -8.33
N LEU A 265 -16.47 14.18 -8.67
CA LEU A 265 -17.24 15.11 -7.86
C LEU A 265 -18.70 15.10 -8.30
N LEU A 266 -19.57 14.62 -7.43
CA LEU A 266 -21.02 14.63 -7.61
C LEU A 266 -21.60 15.84 -6.88
N VAL A 267 -22.41 16.64 -7.56
CA VAL A 267 -22.96 17.88 -6.99
C VAL A 267 -24.47 17.90 -7.13
N HIS A 268 -25.17 18.15 -6.03
CA HIS A 268 -26.62 18.25 -6.06
C HIS A 268 -27.06 19.48 -6.89
N ALA A 269 -28.05 19.29 -7.76
CA ALA A 269 -28.65 20.29 -8.65
C ALA A 269 -28.92 21.66 -7.98
N ASP A 270 -29.61 21.67 -6.83
CA ASP A 270 -30.01 22.87 -6.06
C ASP A 270 -28.86 23.81 -5.65
N ILE A 271 -27.62 23.32 -5.64
CA ILE A 271 -26.44 24.11 -5.28
C ILE A 271 -25.41 24.22 -6.41
N ALA A 272 -25.59 23.49 -7.51
CA ALA A 272 -24.59 23.38 -8.57
C ALA A 272 -24.16 24.73 -9.14
N GLU A 273 -25.11 25.63 -9.41
CA GLU A 273 -24.82 26.98 -9.93
C GLU A 273 -23.98 27.84 -8.98
N ARG A 274 -24.13 27.63 -7.66
CA ARG A 274 -23.39 28.39 -6.63
C ARG A 274 -22.06 27.74 -6.29
N TYR A 275 -22.00 26.41 -6.29
CA TYR A 275 -20.84 25.65 -5.82
C TYR A 275 -19.80 25.42 -6.92
N LEU A 276 -20.22 25.02 -8.12
CA LEU A 276 -19.29 24.64 -9.20
C LEU A 276 -18.30 25.76 -9.54
N PRO A 277 -18.72 27.05 -9.68
CA PRO A 277 -17.77 28.13 -9.94
C PRO A 277 -16.69 28.29 -8.86
N LEU A 278 -17.04 28.04 -7.59
CA LEU A 278 -16.12 28.19 -6.45
C LEU A 278 -15.03 27.11 -6.48
N VAL A 279 -15.43 25.84 -6.64
CA VAL A 279 -14.47 24.74 -6.68
C VAL A 279 -13.62 24.78 -7.95
N ALA A 280 -14.22 25.12 -9.11
CA ALA A 280 -13.49 25.21 -10.38
C ALA A 280 -12.40 26.29 -10.34
N ALA A 281 -12.64 27.42 -9.64
CA ALA A 281 -11.64 28.46 -9.47
C ALA A 281 -10.41 27.97 -8.67
N GLU A 282 -10.62 27.21 -7.58
CA GLU A 282 -9.49 26.66 -6.80
C GLU A 282 -8.76 25.53 -7.54
N TRP A 283 -9.51 24.66 -8.22
CA TRP A 283 -8.97 23.58 -9.04
C TRP A 283 -8.15 24.09 -10.24
N ALA A 284 -8.59 25.19 -10.86
CA ALA A 284 -7.84 25.86 -11.92
C ALA A 284 -6.46 26.36 -11.44
N LYS A 285 -6.38 26.95 -10.23
CA LYS A 285 -5.09 27.37 -9.63
C LYS A 285 -4.12 26.20 -9.45
N ALA A 286 -4.66 25.01 -9.15
CA ALA A 286 -3.89 23.78 -9.02
C ALA A 286 -3.63 23.07 -10.36
N GLY A 287 -4.21 23.56 -11.47
CA GLY A 287 -4.04 22.99 -12.80
C GLY A 287 -4.87 21.75 -13.09
N VAL A 288 -5.95 21.50 -12.32
CA VAL A 288 -6.85 20.35 -12.49
C VAL A 288 -7.65 20.48 -13.79
N GLU A 289 -7.68 19.39 -14.55
CA GLU A 289 -8.56 19.20 -15.70
C GLU A 289 -9.90 18.60 -15.26
N MET A 290 -11.00 19.20 -15.70
CA MET A 290 -12.35 18.88 -15.25
C MET A 290 -13.15 18.25 -16.39
N HIS A 291 -13.47 16.97 -16.25
CA HIS A 291 -14.32 16.22 -17.16
C HIS A 291 -15.77 16.40 -16.74
N CYS A 292 -16.50 17.27 -17.40
CA CYS A 292 -17.81 17.71 -16.95
C CYS A 292 -18.93 17.05 -17.76
N ASP A 293 -20.00 16.64 -17.08
CA ASP A 293 -21.28 16.37 -17.76
C ASP A 293 -21.86 17.64 -18.40
N GLU A 294 -22.95 17.48 -19.16
CA GLU A 294 -23.58 18.59 -19.88
C GLU A 294 -24.03 19.72 -18.95
N ARG A 295 -24.53 19.38 -17.75
CA ARG A 295 -25.03 20.34 -16.75
C ARG A 295 -23.89 21.15 -16.14
N ALA A 296 -22.82 20.49 -15.72
CA ALA A 296 -21.63 21.13 -15.19
C ALA A 296 -20.93 22.01 -16.24
N LEU A 297 -20.85 21.55 -17.50
CA LEU A 297 -20.33 22.36 -18.61
C LEU A 297 -21.16 23.63 -18.83
N ALA A 298 -22.48 23.51 -18.82
CA ALA A 298 -23.38 24.65 -19.01
C ALA A 298 -23.21 25.71 -17.91
N ILE A 299 -22.96 25.26 -16.67
CA ILE A 299 -22.74 26.14 -15.51
C ILE A 299 -21.35 26.80 -15.57
N LEU A 300 -20.29 26.02 -15.77
CA LEU A 300 -18.91 26.50 -15.65
C LEU A 300 -18.50 27.38 -16.84
N LYS A 301 -18.99 27.06 -18.04
CA LYS A 301 -18.67 27.69 -19.33
C LYS A 301 -17.17 27.67 -19.69
N PRO A 302 -16.80 27.48 -20.96
CA PRO A 302 -15.40 27.53 -21.36
C PRO A 302 -14.78 28.91 -21.07
N GLY A 303 -13.60 28.93 -20.46
CA GLY A 303 -12.84 30.13 -20.17
C GLY A 303 -11.34 29.85 -20.16
N PRO A 304 -10.48 30.87 -20.39
CA PRO A 304 -9.04 30.66 -20.58
C PRO A 304 -8.33 30.09 -19.35
N SER A 305 -8.92 30.23 -18.16
CA SER A 305 -8.37 29.71 -16.90
C SER A 305 -8.87 28.31 -16.52
N LEU A 306 -9.95 27.82 -17.15
CA LEU A 306 -10.55 26.52 -16.81
C LEU A 306 -10.22 25.50 -17.90
N LYS A 307 -9.67 24.35 -17.50
CA LYS A 307 -9.51 23.19 -18.38
C LYS A 307 -10.76 22.32 -18.29
N LEU A 308 -11.74 22.60 -19.13
CA LEU A 308 -13.00 21.87 -19.20
C LEU A 308 -13.00 20.91 -20.39
N VAL A 309 -13.33 19.65 -20.14
CA VAL A 309 -13.46 18.59 -21.16
C VAL A 309 -14.85 17.97 -21.00
N PRO A 310 -15.60 17.70 -22.09
CA PRO A 310 -16.82 16.91 -21.98
C PRO A 310 -16.53 15.50 -21.47
N ALA A 311 -17.21 15.10 -20.39
CA ALA A 311 -17.08 13.76 -19.83
C ALA A 311 -17.62 12.70 -20.80
N THR A 312 -16.97 11.55 -20.81
CA THR A 312 -17.37 10.36 -21.54
C THR A 312 -17.89 9.29 -20.58
N ALA A 313 -18.52 8.22 -21.11
CA ALA A 313 -18.99 7.12 -20.27
C ALA A 313 -17.85 6.43 -19.49
N GLU A 314 -16.63 6.44 -20.02
CA GLU A 314 -15.47 5.85 -19.37
C GLU A 314 -15.03 6.63 -18.13
N ASP A 315 -15.30 7.94 -18.05
CA ASP A 315 -14.80 8.79 -16.96
C ASP A 315 -15.45 8.50 -15.61
N TRP A 316 -16.69 8.01 -15.58
CA TRP A 316 -17.45 7.76 -14.34
C TRP A 316 -16.93 6.58 -13.50
N GLY A 317 -16.12 5.71 -14.09
CA GLY A 317 -15.50 4.56 -13.42
C GLY A 317 -13.98 4.58 -13.48
N LYS A 318 -13.38 5.73 -13.83
CA LYS A 318 -11.95 5.83 -14.12
C LYS A 318 -11.18 6.37 -12.92
N GLU A 319 -10.15 5.64 -12.53
CA GLU A 319 -9.12 6.13 -11.62
C GLU A 319 -8.11 6.96 -12.42
N PHE A 320 -8.06 8.27 -12.18
CA PHE A 320 -7.26 9.17 -13.03
C PHE A 320 -5.78 9.21 -12.65
N LEU A 321 -5.46 8.98 -11.37
CA LEU A 321 -4.09 9.05 -10.81
C LEU A 321 -3.31 10.30 -11.20
N SER A 322 -4.01 11.41 -11.41
CA SER A 322 -3.49 12.67 -11.92
C SER A 322 -4.39 13.84 -11.51
N LEU A 323 -4.01 15.07 -11.86
CA LEU A 323 -4.83 16.27 -11.66
C LEU A 323 -5.97 16.33 -12.70
N VAL A 324 -6.77 15.27 -12.74
CA VAL A 324 -7.99 15.15 -13.54
C VAL A 324 -9.10 14.69 -12.61
N ALA A 325 -10.30 15.25 -12.76
CA ALA A 325 -11.50 14.82 -12.06
C ALA A 325 -12.74 14.94 -12.95
N ALA A 326 -13.63 13.97 -12.86
CA ALA A 326 -14.96 14.06 -13.44
C ALA A 326 -15.90 14.86 -12.53
N ILE A 327 -16.87 15.57 -13.12
CA ILE A 327 -17.87 16.35 -12.43
C ILE A 327 -19.24 16.00 -13.01
N ARG A 328 -20.16 15.56 -12.15
CA ARG A 328 -21.54 15.27 -12.52
C ARG A 328 -22.51 16.03 -11.62
N VAL A 329 -23.56 16.59 -12.23
CA VAL A 329 -24.67 17.16 -11.48
C VAL A 329 -25.78 16.13 -11.36
N VAL A 330 -26.14 15.81 -10.13
CA VAL A 330 -27.16 14.81 -9.77
C VAL A 330 -28.34 15.48 -9.08
N ASP A 331 -29.54 14.90 -9.19
CA ASP A 331 -30.78 15.50 -8.69
C ASP A 331 -31.13 15.09 -7.26
N SER A 332 -30.45 14.06 -6.72
CA SER A 332 -30.73 13.56 -5.37
C SER A 332 -29.53 12.80 -4.77
N LEU A 333 -29.64 12.45 -3.49
CA LEU A 333 -28.71 11.52 -2.85
C LEU A 333 -28.86 10.10 -3.42
N ASP A 334 -30.07 9.69 -3.78
CA ASP A 334 -30.31 8.35 -4.35
C ASP A 334 -29.57 8.19 -5.68
N GLU A 335 -29.65 9.19 -6.57
CA GLU A 335 -28.86 9.20 -7.82
C GLU A 335 -27.34 9.25 -7.54
N ALA A 336 -26.91 9.90 -6.46
CA ALA A 336 -25.49 9.92 -6.10
C ALA A 336 -24.97 8.56 -5.57
N LEU A 337 -25.87 7.70 -5.09
CA LEU A 337 -25.55 6.37 -4.57
C LEU A 337 -25.60 5.27 -5.66
N GLU A 338 -26.33 5.50 -6.75
CA GLU A 338 -26.39 4.63 -7.94
C GLU A 338 -25.16 4.78 -8.84
#